data_AF-E2NN33-F1
#
_entry.id   AF-E2NN33-F1
#
_cell.length_a   1.000
_cell.length_b   1.000
_cell.length_c   1.000
_cell.angle_alpha   90.00
_cell.angle_beta   90.00
_cell.angle_gamma   90.00
#
_symmetry.space_group_name_H-M   'P 1'
#
loop_
_entity.id
_entity.type
_entity.pdbx_description
1 polymer ?
#
loop_
_entity_poly.entity_id
_entity_poly.type
_entity_poly.pdbx_seq_one_letter_code
_entity_poly.pdbx_strand_id
1 'polypeptide(L)'
;KVKSAVSYISDFEEELVKFARTRKCDGIICGHIHHPANTYYDDIHYLNSGDWVETLSALVEDEEGNWEVLRYEDMLMNEKSEERLCS
;
A
#
# COMPACT_ATOMS: atom_id res chain seq x y z
N LYS A 1 1.32 22.88 12.03
CA LYS A 1 2.44 21.90 12.08
C LYS A 1 2.19 20.60 11.28
N VAL A 2 1.08 20.47 10.53
CA VAL A 2 0.76 19.26 9.72
C VAL A 2 1.50 19.18 8.37
N LYS A 3 1.82 20.33 7.77
CA LYS A 3 2.44 20.41 6.44
C LYS A 3 3.79 19.69 6.30
N SER A 4 4.52 19.50 7.42
CA SER A 4 5.84 18.87 7.40
C SER A 4 5.80 17.34 7.29
N ALA A 5 4.78 16.70 7.87
CA ALA A 5 4.67 15.24 7.81
C ALA A 5 4.16 14.79 6.43
N VAL A 6 3.20 15.53 5.86
CA VAL A 6 2.68 15.27 4.51
C VAL A 6 3.76 15.47 3.45
N SER A 7 4.58 16.53 3.57
CA SER A 7 5.73 16.72 2.67
C SER A 7 6.75 15.59 2.79
N TYR A 8 7.08 15.15 4.01
CA TYR A 8 7.98 14.02 4.21
C TYR A 8 7.51 12.73 3.52
N ILE A 9 6.22 12.42 3.58
CA ILE A 9 5.65 11.25 2.88
C ILE A 9 5.83 11.40 1.37
N SER A 10 5.39 12.54 0.82
CA SER A 10 5.50 12.78 -0.62
C SER A 10 6.95 12.78 -1.12
N ASP A 11 7.87 13.36 -0.37
CA ASP A 11 9.30 13.39 -0.71
C ASP A 11 9.88 11.97 -0.75
N PHE A 12 9.52 11.12 0.22
CA PHE A 12 9.97 9.73 0.28
C PHE A 12 9.42 8.89 -0.90
N GLU A 13 8.13 9.02 -1.20
CA GLU A 13 7.49 8.34 -2.33
C GLU A 13 8.15 8.75 -3.66
N GLU A 14 8.39 10.04 -3.86
CA GLU A 14 9.08 10.55 -5.05
C GLU A 14 10.51 10.01 -5.20
N GLU A 15 11.30 9.95 -4.12
CA GLU A 15 12.66 9.41 -4.17
C GLU A 15 12.68 7.93 -4.57
N LEU A 16 11.75 7.13 -4.03
CA LEU A 16 11.64 5.71 -4.36
C LEU A 16 11.19 5.47 -5.80
N VAL A 17 10.23 6.26 -6.30
CA VAL A 17 9.81 6.21 -7.71
C VAL A 17 10.98 6.58 -8.63
N LYS A 18 11.74 7.65 -8.30
CA LYS A 18 12.95 8.04 -9.07
C LYS A 18 14.00 6.93 -9.05
N PHE A 19 14.17 6.25 -7.92
CA PHE A 19 15.09 5.13 -7.78
C PHE A 19 14.68 3.94 -8.66
N ALA A 20 13.42 3.53 -8.62
CA ALA A 20 12.88 2.44 -9.45
C ALA A 20 13.08 2.74 -10.94
N ARG A 21 12.75 3.97 -11.36
CA ARG A 21 12.95 4.42 -12.75
C ARG A 21 14.41 4.39 -13.17
N THR A 22 15.33 4.83 -12.31
CA THR A 22 16.77 4.78 -12.58
C THR A 22 17.28 3.34 -12.73
N ARG A 23 16.66 2.40 -12.01
CA ARG A 23 16.96 0.97 -12.10
C ARG A 23 16.24 0.25 -13.24
N LYS A 24 15.37 0.95 -13.99
CA LYS A 24 14.54 0.38 -15.07
C LYS A 24 13.64 -0.74 -14.57
N CYS A 25 13.05 -0.55 -13.39
CA CYS A 25 12.04 -1.44 -12.83
C CYS A 25 10.65 -0.91 -13.18
N ASP A 26 9.66 -1.80 -13.31
CA ASP A 26 8.25 -1.45 -13.54
C ASP A 26 7.54 -0.96 -12.26
N GLY A 27 8.14 -1.22 -11.09
CA GLY A 27 7.56 -0.87 -9.80
C GLY A 27 8.54 -0.98 -8.64
N ILE A 28 8.06 -0.63 -7.45
CA ILE A 28 8.77 -0.77 -6.18
C ILE A 28 7.82 -1.16 -5.05
N ILE A 29 8.23 -2.15 -4.26
CA ILE A 29 7.56 -2.57 -3.03
C ILE A 29 8.41 -2.12 -1.84
N CYS A 30 7.81 -1.42 -0.89
CA CYS A 30 8.51 -0.83 0.24
C CYS A 30 7.67 -0.76 1.53
N GLY A 31 8.24 -0.14 2.56
CA GLY A 31 7.63 0.08 3.87
C GLY A 31 8.14 1.39 4.49
N HIS A 32 8.61 1.33 5.74
CA HIS A 32 9.32 2.39 6.47
C HIS A 32 8.49 3.58 6.95
N ILE A 33 7.61 4.16 6.12
CA ILE A 33 6.85 5.38 6.48
C ILE A 33 5.45 5.10 7.04
N HIS A 34 5.09 3.83 7.21
CA HIS A 34 3.82 3.39 7.81
C HIS A 34 2.58 3.93 7.07
N HIS A 35 2.71 4.17 5.75
CA HIS A 35 1.65 4.68 4.91
C HIS A 35 1.38 3.68 3.79
N PRO A 36 0.39 2.79 3.95
CA PRO A 36 0.11 1.76 2.97
C PRO A 36 -0.40 2.39 1.67
N ALA A 37 0.10 1.89 0.55
CA ALA A 37 -0.17 2.44 -0.76
C ALA A 37 -0.15 1.36 -1.83
N ASN A 38 -1.06 1.50 -2.79
CA ASN A 38 -1.04 0.80 -4.07
C ASN A 38 -1.47 1.84 -5.10
N THR A 39 -0.49 2.49 -5.72
CA THR A 39 -0.73 3.61 -6.63
C THR A 39 0.30 3.64 -7.75
N TYR A 40 -0.04 4.31 -8.83
CA TYR A 40 0.86 4.51 -9.95
C TYR A 40 1.38 5.95 -9.97
N TYR A 41 2.69 6.06 -10.16
CA TYR A 41 3.38 7.31 -10.46
C TYR A 41 3.92 7.23 -11.89
N ASP A 42 3.14 7.75 -12.84
CA ASP A 42 3.34 7.56 -14.27
C ASP A 42 3.40 6.06 -14.64
N ASP A 43 4.59 5.59 -14.99
CA ASP A 43 4.92 4.22 -15.42
C ASP A 43 5.39 3.31 -14.27
N ILE A 44 5.53 3.85 -13.05
CA ILE A 44 6.04 3.12 -11.90
C ILE A 44 4.90 2.75 -10.95
N HIS A 45 4.73 1.45 -10.72
CA HIS A 45 3.83 0.93 -9.70
C HIS A 45 4.46 1.04 -8.31
N TYR A 46 3.94 1.93 -7.47
CA TYR A 46 4.40 2.14 -6.10
C TYR A 46 3.51 1.39 -5.11
N LEU A 47 4.15 0.50 -4.36
CA LEU A 47 3.51 -0.37 -3.38
C LEU A 47 4.17 -0.16 -2.01
N ASN A 48 3.38 0.15 -0.99
CA ASN A 48 3.81 0.25 0.40
C ASN A 48 2.93 -0.62 1.29
N SER A 49 3.53 -1.47 2.12
CA SER A 49 2.79 -2.38 3.01
C SER A 49 2.08 -1.68 4.17
N GLY A 50 2.47 -0.44 4.49
CA GLY A 50 2.15 0.16 5.77
C GLY A 50 2.82 -0.60 6.91
N ASP A 51 2.12 -0.75 8.03
CA ASP A 51 2.61 -1.42 9.22
C ASP A 51 1.51 -2.22 9.96
N TRP A 52 1.91 -2.95 11.00
CA TRP A 52 1.02 -3.84 11.78
C TRP A 52 0.67 -3.30 13.17
N VAL A 53 0.88 -2.01 13.39
CA VAL A 53 0.61 -1.34 14.67
C VAL A 53 -0.42 -0.23 14.48
N GLU A 54 -0.21 0.64 13.49
CA GLU A 54 -1.05 1.79 13.20
C GLU A 54 -2.04 1.48 12.08
N THR A 55 -1.55 0.99 10.93
CA THR A 55 -2.44 0.78 9.76
C THR A 55 -3.04 -0.61 9.66
N LEU A 56 -2.47 -1.59 10.36
CA LEU A 56 -2.90 -3.00 10.35
C LEU A 56 -3.16 -3.51 8.93
N SER A 57 -2.21 -3.24 8.04
CA SER A 57 -2.35 -3.49 6.61
C SER A 57 -1.37 -4.53 6.08
N ALA A 58 -1.72 -5.13 4.96
CA ALA A 58 -0.88 -6.06 4.22
C ALA A 58 -1.01 -5.78 2.71
N LEU A 59 0.10 -5.92 1.99
CA LEU A 59 0.07 -6.03 0.54
C LEU A 59 -0.18 -7.49 0.16
N VAL A 60 -1.10 -7.70 -0.77
CA VAL A 60 -1.39 -9.00 -1.35
C VAL A 60 -1.38 -8.90 -2.87
N GLU A 61 -1.00 -9.99 -3.51
CA GLU A 61 -1.08 -10.20 -4.95
C GLU A 61 -1.86 -11.50 -5.17
N ASP A 62 -2.82 -11.48 -6.09
CA ASP A 62 -3.52 -12.70 -6.50
C ASP A 62 -2.79 -13.44 -7.63
N GLU A 63 -3.28 -14.62 -8.00
CA GLU A 63 -2.68 -15.44 -9.06
C GLU A 63 -2.77 -14.80 -10.47
N GLU A 64 -3.58 -13.74 -10.62
CA GLU A 64 -3.75 -12.98 -11.85
C GLU A 64 -2.82 -11.75 -11.91
N GLY A 65 -2.08 -11.47 -10.83
CA GLY A 65 -1.15 -10.36 -10.70
C GLY A 65 -1.81 -9.05 -10.25
N ASN A 66 -3.05 -9.10 -9.74
CA ASN A 66 -3.71 -7.93 -9.19
C ASN A 66 -3.19 -7.67 -7.77
N TRP A 67 -2.71 -6.45 -7.54
CA TRP A 67 -2.22 -6.01 -6.24
C TRP A 67 -3.32 -5.30 -5.45
N GLU A 68 -3.37 -5.55 -4.16
CA GLU A 68 -4.27 -4.88 -3.23
C GLU A 68 -3.57 -4.57 -1.89
N VAL A 69 -4.06 -3.52 -1.21
CA VAL A 69 -3.75 -3.26 0.20
C VAL A 69 -4.95 -3.72 1.00
N LEU A 70 -4.80 -4.82 1.73
CA LEU A 70 -5.79 -5.26 2.70
C LEU A 70 -5.59 -4.56 4.03
N ARG A 71 -6.68 -4.23 4.70
CA ARG A 71 -6.69 -3.77 6.09
C ARG A 71 -7.43 -4.79 6.95
N TYR A 72 -6.91 -5.02 8.15
CA TYR A 72 -7.49 -6.00 9.06
C TYR A 72 -8.96 -5.72 9.38
N GLU A 73 -9.33 -4.44 9.55
CA GLU A 73 -10.73 -4.05 9.80
C GLU A 73 -11.67 -4.43 8.65
N ASP A 74 -11.22 -4.25 7.39
CA ASP A 74 -12.00 -4.58 6.20
C ASP A 74 -12.24 -6.09 6.12
N MET A 75 -11.21 -6.89 6.44
CA MET A 75 -11.33 -8.35 6.48
C MET A 75 -12.33 -8.83 7.53
N LEU A 76 -12.30 -8.25 8.74
CA LEU A 76 -13.25 -8.59 9.81
C LEU A 76 -14.70 -8.22 9.46
N MET A 77 -14.91 -7.16 8.70
CA MET A 77 -16.26 -6.79 8.24
C MET A 77 -16.76 -7.76 7.18
N ASN A 78 -15.89 -8.20 6.27
CA ASN A 78 -16.25 -9.10 5.19
C ASN A 78 -16.62 -10.51 5.70
N GLU A 79 -15.88 -11.05 6.67
CA GLU A 79 -16.22 -12.34 7.33
C GLU A 79 -17.63 -12.30 7.97
N LYS A 80 -17.96 -11.20 8.67
CA LYS A 80 -19.27 -11.04 9.33
C LYS A 80 -20.44 -10.89 8.35
N SER A 81 -20.19 -10.39 7.13
CA SER A 81 -21.21 -10.37 6.09
C SER A 81 -21.44 -11.74 5.50
N GLU A 82 -20.38 -12.51 5.25
CA GLU A 82 -20.49 -13.87 4.71
C GLU A 82 -21.20 -14.81 5.68
N GLU A 83 -20.90 -14.73 6.99
CA GLU A 83 -21.60 -15.49 8.02
C GLU A 83 -23.11 -15.18 8.08
N ARG A 84 -23.52 -13.94 7.79
CA ARG A 84 -24.94 -13.52 7.74
C ARG A 84 -25.66 -13.95 6.47
N LEU A 85 -24.95 -14.14 5.36
CA LEU A 85 -25.54 -14.62 4.12
C LEU A 85 -25.84 -16.13 4.18
N CYS A 86 -25.12 -16.88 5.02
CA CYS A 86 -25.30 -18.32 5.22
C CYS A 86 -26.23 -18.70 6.39
N SER A 87 -26.80 -17.71 7.12
CA SER A 87 -27.75 -17.89 8.24
C SER A 87 -29.18 -17.52 7.85
#